data_AF-A0AAE0AX32-F1
#
_entry.id   AF-A0AAE0AX32-F1
#
_cell.length_a   1.000
_cell.length_b   1.000
_cell.length_c   1.000
_cell.angle_alpha   90.00
_cell.angle_beta   90.00
_cell.angle_gamma   90.00
#
_symmetry.space_group_name_H-M   'P 1'
#
loop_
_entity.id
_entity.type
_entity.pdbx_description
1 polymer ?
#
loop_
_entity_poly.entity_id
_entity_poly.type
_entity_poly.pdbx_seq_one_letter_code
_entity_poly.pdbx_strand_id
1 'polypeptide(L)'
;MEVADEGCKAWKNCLVPVWVKFFNIPHEYWTKEGLSYVASAVGKPFYANSLTETMKRISYARICVKIDATSKLIDSFDLLMGEGDEHNNRESVEILVEYQWKPKICSE
;
A
#
# COMPACT_ATOMS: atom_id res chain seq x y z
N MET A 1 -26.14 -33.74 20.44
CA MET A 1 -26.53 -32.34 20.72
C MET A 1 -25.30 -31.67 21.28
N GLU A 2 -24.45 -31.16 20.40
CA GLU A 2 -23.36 -30.26 20.75
C GLU A 2 -23.56 -29.06 19.83
N VAL A 3 -24.05 -27.98 20.43
CA VAL A 3 -24.17 -26.69 19.80
C VAL A 3 -22.77 -26.08 19.80
N ALA A 4 -22.05 -26.25 18.68
CA ALA A 4 -20.84 -25.48 18.44
C ALA A 4 -21.27 -24.06 18.08
N ASP A 5 -21.11 -23.18 19.06
CA ASP A 5 -21.20 -21.73 19.03
C ASP A 5 -20.90 -21.13 17.64
N GLU A 6 -21.92 -20.55 17.01
CA GLU A 6 -21.81 -19.76 15.78
C GLU A 6 -21.36 -18.30 16.10
N GLY A 7 -20.44 -18.14 17.06
CA GLY A 7 -19.86 -16.86 17.44
C GLY A 7 -18.49 -16.65 16.81
N CYS A 8 -18.34 -15.59 16.01
CA CYS A 8 -17.07 -15.06 15.49
C CYS A 8 -16.32 -15.83 14.38
N LYS A 9 -17.04 -16.25 13.32
CA LYS A 9 -16.43 -16.54 11.99
C LYS A 9 -16.58 -15.41 10.96
N ALA A 10 -16.93 -14.18 11.38
CA ALA A 10 -17.31 -13.08 10.49
C ALA A 10 -16.24 -11.99 10.23
N TRP A 11 -15.08 -12.05 10.89
CA TRP A 11 -14.03 -11.00 10.77
C TRP A 11 -12.84 -11.39 9.90
N LYS A 12 -13.01 -12.34 8.99
CA LYS A 12 -11.99 -12.55 7.94
C LYS A 12 -12.09 -11.39 6.95
N ASN A 13 -11.16 -10.45 7.08
CA ASN A 13 -10.84 -9.38 6.12
C ASN A 13 -11.55 -8.03 6.36
N CYS A 14 -11.28 -7.36 7.50
CA CYS A 14 -11.69 -5.96 7.73
C CYS A 14 -10.87 -5.00 6.84
N LEU A 15 -11.20 -4.98 5.55
CA LEU A 15 -10.55 -4.12 4.56
C LEU A 15 -11.09 -2.70 4.66
N VAL A 16 -10.25 -1.77 5.08
CA VAL A 16 -10.61 -0.36 5.21
C VAL A 16 -9.90 0.47 4.13
N PRO A 17 -10.62 1.38 3.43
CA PRO A 17 -9.98 2.29 2.48
C PRO A 17 -9.23 3.39 3.25
N VAL A 18 -7.92 3.50 3.01
CA VAL A 18 -7.06 4.50 3.64
C VAL A 18 -6.31 5.28 2.58
N TRP A 19 -6.23 6.59 2.76
CA TRP A 19 -5.36 7.43 1.94
C TRP A 19 -3.91 7.32 2.43
N VAL A 20 -3.04 6.91 1.53
CA VAL A 20 -1.62 6.67 1.77
C VAL A 20 -0.82 7.59 0.86
N LYS A 21 0.24 8.20 1.40
CA LYS A 21 1.26 8.88 0.61
C LYS A 21 2.47 7.97 0.45
N PHE A 22 2.97 7.90 -0.77
CA PHE A 22 4.17 7.17 -1.14
C PHE A 22 5.22 8.18 -1.61
N PHE A 23 6.38 8.19 -0.97
CA PHE A 23 7.49 9.09 -1.29
C PHE A 23 8.61 8.32 -1.99
N ASN A 24 9.53 9.06 -2.61
CA ASN A 24 10.69 8.50 -3.33
C ASN A 24 10.34 7.56 -4.49
N ILE A 25 9.13 7.68 -5.06
CA ILE A 25 8.75 6.88 -6.23
C ILE A 25 9.62 7.30 -7.42
N PRO A 26 10.38 6.36 -8.04
CA PRO A 26 11.18 6.66 -9.22
C PRO A 26 10.30 7.12 -10.38
N HIS A 27 10.81 8.05 -11.20
CA HIS A 27 10.05 8.70 -12.26
C HIS A 27 9.32 7.72 -13.20
N GLU A 28 9.94 6.59 -13.53
CA GLU A 28 9.37 5.53 -14.39
C GLU A 28 8.09 4.87 -13.83
N TYR A 29 7.89 4.88 -12.51
CA TYR A 29 6.70 4.33 -11.86
C TYR A 29 5.54 5.33 -11.77
N TRP A 30 5.70 6.57 -12.25
CA TRP A 30 4.63 7.58 -12.31
C TRP A 30 3.65 7.37 -13.47
N THR A 31 3.30 6.12 -13.70
CA THR A 31 2.23 5.68 -14.60
C THR A 31 1.10 5.08 -13.78
N LYS A 32 -0.08 4.93 -14.38
CA LYS A 32 -1.21 4.27 -13.71
C LYS A 32 -0.84 2.87 -13.20
N GLU A 33 -0.09 2.12 -14.01
CA GLU A 33 0.35 0.75 -13.71
C GLU A 33 1.46 0.75 -12.66
N GLY A 34 2.46 1.63 -12.79
CA GLY A 34 3.55 1.76 -11.83
C GLY A 34 3.06 2.17 -10.43
N LEU A 35 2.16 3.14 -10.34
CA LEU A 35 1.56 3.55 -9.06
C LEU A 35 0.69 2.44 -8.45
N SER A 36 -0.03 1.69 -9.28
CA SER A 36 -0.78 0.51 -8.82
C SER A 36 0.15 -0.57 -8.28
N TYR A 37 1.29 -0.79 -8.94
CA TYR A 37 2.31 -1.74 -8.50
C TYR A 37 2.93 -1.32 -7.15
N VAL A 38 3.37 -0.06 -7.03
CA VAL A 38 3.90 0.48 -5.77
C VAL A 38 2.88 0.37 -4.63
N ALA A 39 1.62 0.75 -4.88
CA ALA A 39 0.57 0.66 -3.87
C ALA A 39 0.23 -0.79 -3.46
N SER A 40 0.46 -1.77 -4.34
CA SER A 40 0.19 -3.18 -4.08
C SER A 40 1.03 -3.77 -2.94
N ALA A 41 2.20 -3.17 -2.66
CA ALA A 41 3.03 -3.55 -1.52
C ALA A 41 2.36 -3.26 -0.18
N VAL A 42 1.45 -2.29 -0.12
CA VAL A 42 0.73 -1.89 1.10
C VAL A 42 -0.66 -2.55 1.19
N GLY A 43 -1.32 -2.81 0.07
CA GLY A 43 -2.65 -3.40 0.03
C GLY A 43 -3.28 -3.32 -1.35
N LYS A 44 -4.61 -3.43 -1.45
CA LYS A 44 -5.28 -3.39 -2.76
C LYS A 44 -5.48 -1.93 -3.21
N PRO A 45 -4.84 -1.44 -4.29
CA PRO A 45 -5.10 -0.10 -4.81
C PRO A 45 -6.57 0.03 -5.24
N PHE A 46 -7.20 1.13 -4.86
CA PHE A 46 -8.62 1.37 -5.12
C PHE A 46 -8.85 2.63 -5.95
N TYR A 47 -8.26 3.77 -5.56
CA TYR A 47 -8.33 5.03 -6.31
C TYR A 47 -7.05 5.85 -6.17
N ALA A 48 -6.57 6.45 -7.26
CA ALA A 48 -5.53 7.49 -7.21
C ALA A 48 -6.19 8.88 -7.17
N ASN A 49 -5.59 9.86 -6.50
CA ASN A 49 -6.10 11.23 -6.50
C ASN A 49 -5.80 11.90 -7.86
N SER A 50 -6.70 12.74 -8.37
CA SER A 50 -6.50 13.49 -9.63
C SER A 50 -5.30 14.44 -9.59
N LEU A 51 -4.86 14.89 -8.41
CA LEU A 51 -3.62 15.67 -8.26
C LEU A 51 -2.35 14.84 -8.56
N THR A 52 -2.38 13.54 -8.27
CA THR A 52 -1.34 12.59 -8.71
C THR A 52 -1.33 12.42 -10.23
N GLU A 53 -2.49 12.61 -10.87
CA GLU A 53 -2.62 12.57 -12.34
C GLU A 53 -2.12 13.86 -13.01
N THR A 54 -1.99 14.97 -12.26
CA THR A 54 -1.62 16.26 -12.86
C THR A 54 -0.12 16.58 -12.84
N MET A 55 0.77 15.68 -12.41
CA MET A 55 2.24 15.76 -12.56
C MET A 55 2.94 17.09 -12.12
N LYS A 56 2.30 17.97 -11.35
CA LYS A 56 2.81 19.34 -11.12
C LYS A 56 3.66 19.53 -9.86
N ARG A 57 3.71 18.57 -8.92
CA ARG A 57 4.63 18.55 -7.75
C ARG A 57 4.92 17.11 -7.33
N ILE A 58 6.07 16.56 -7.75
CA ILE A 58 6.46 15.15 -7.57
C ILE A 58 7.07 14.91 -6.17
N SER A 59 6.43 15.39 -5.09
CA SER A 59 6.92 15.10 -3.74
C SER A 59 6.45 13.74 -3.23
N TYR A 60 5.25 13.30 -3.63
CA TYR A 60 4.66 12.01 -3.23
C TYR A 60 3.45 11.65 -4.11
N ALA A 61 3.17 10.36 -4.25
CA ALA A 61 1.91 9.88 -4.81
C ALA A 61 0.89 9.67 -3.69
N ARG A 62 -0.35 10.12 -3.87
CA ARG A 62 -1.45 9.91 -2.91
C ARG A 62 -2.47 8.93 -3.47
N ILE A 63 -2.55 7.75 -2.87
CA ILE A 63 -3.36 6.63 -3.36
C ILE A 63 -4.26 6.12 -2.22
N CYS A 64 -5.53 5.88 -2.53
CA CYS A 64 -6.46 5.19 -1.66
C CYS A 64 -6.24 3.69 -1.81
N VAL A 65 -5.82 3.05 -0.73
CA VAL A 65 -5.49 1.62 -0.66
C VAL A 65 -6.43 0.96 0.34
N LYS A 66 -7.02 -0.18 -0.04
CA LYS A 66 -7.72 -1.04 0.91
C LYS A 66 -6.68 -1.87 1.66
N ILE A 67 -6.56 -1.62 2.95
CA ILE A 67 -5.64 -2.34 3.84
C ILE A 67 -6.44 -3.20 4.82
N ASP A 68 -5.87 -4.31 5.25
CA ASP A 68 -6.42 -5.08 6.38
C ASP A 68 -6.12 -4.31 7.67
N ALA A 69 -7.18 -3.86 8.35
CA ALA A 69 -7.05 -3.09 9.59
C ALA A 69 -6.31 -3.87 10.69
N THR A 70 -6.30 -5.20 10.62
CA THR A 70 -5.65 -6.09 11.60
C THR A 70 -4.19 -6.38 11.30
N SER A 71 -3.73 -6.06 10.09
CA SER A 71 -2.35 -6.26 9.67
C SER A 71 -1.43 -5.14 10.17
N LYS A 72 -0.15 -5.48 10.36
CA LYS A 72 0.88 -4.48 10.68
C LYS A 72 1.00 -3.48 9.52
N LEU A 73 1.00 -2.20 9.85
CA LEU A 73 1.22 -1.13 8.88
C LEU A 73 2.69 -1.12 8.43
N ILE A 74 2.90 -0.84 7.15
CA ILE A 74 4.21 -0.78 6.50
C ILE A 74 4.62 0.69 6.43
N ASP A 75 5.71 1.06 7.07
CA ASP A 75 6.21 2.44 7.06
C ASP A 75 7.22 2.70 5.92
N SER A 76 7.92 1.65 5.43
CA SER A 76 8.72 1.69 4.21
C SER A 76 8.91 0.30 3.59
N PHE A 77 9.28 0.25 2.31
CA PHE A 77 9.68 -0.98 1.61
C PHE A 77 10.64 -0.71 0.45
N ASP A 78 11.45 -1.70 0.08
CA ASP A 78 12.35 -1.64 -1.06
C ASP A 78 11.63 -1.95 -2.38
N LEU A 79 11.69 -1.02 -3.32
CA LEU A 79 11.24 -1.20 -4.69
C LEU A 79 12.42 -1.65 -5.55
N LEU A 80 12.38 -2.89 -6.03
CA LEU A 80 13.39 -3.42 -6.95
C LEU A 80 13.25 -2.77 -8.33
N MET A 81 14.36 -2.25 -8.85
CA MET A 81 14.46 -1.63 -10.16
C MET A 81 15.26 -2.52 -11.11
N GLY A 82 14.72 -2.74 -12.31
CA GLY A 82 15.38 -3.49 -13.39
C GLY A 82 15.55 -5.00 -13.14
N GLU A 83 16.07 -5.69 -14.15
CA GLU A 83 16.62 -7.03 -13.98
C GLU A 83 18.01 -6.92 -13.36
N GLY A 84 18.36 -7.83 -12.46
CA GLY A 84 19.69 -7.82 -11.83
C GLY A 84 20.80 -7.94 -12.87
N ASP A 85 21.94 -7.32 -12.59
CA ASP A 85 23.11 -7.44 -13.46
C ASP A 85 23.67 -8.88 -13.46
N GLU A 86 24.73 -9.10 -14.24
CA GLU A 86 25.46 -10.37 -14.31
C GLU A 86 26.01 -10.85 -12.94
N HIS A 87 26.04 -9.97 -11.94
CA HIS A 87 26.45 -10.24 -10.56
C HIS A 87 25.27 -10.38 -9.59
N ASN A 88 24.02 -10.40 -10.09
CA ASN A 88 22.78 -10.42 -9.31
C ASN A 88 22.65 -9.20 -8.36
N ASN A 89 23.34 -8.10 -8.66
CA ASN A 89 23.10 -6.84 -8.00
C ASN A 89 21.83 -6.22 -8.58
N ARG A 90 20.83 -6.01 -7.73
CA ARG A 90 19.57 -5.35 -8.10
C ARG A 90 19.55 -3.99 -7.44
N GLU A 91 19.41 -2.95 -8.24
CA GLU A 91 19.18 -1.62 -7.70
C GLU A 91 17.81 -1.60 -7.02
N SER A 92 17.74 -1.00 -5.84
CA SER A 92 16.49 -0.79 -5.13
C SER A 92 16.40 0.62 -4.58
N VAL A 93 15.18 1.12 -4.48
CA VAL A 93 14.87 2.42 -3.87
C VAL A 93 13.91 2.19 -2.71
N GLU A 94 14.23 2.75 -1.54
CA GLU A 94 13.33 2.73 -0.40
C GLU A 94 12.15 3.68 -0.63
N ILE A 95 10.95 3.13 -0.67
CA ILE A 95 9.69 3.85 -0.73
C ILE A 95 9.19 4.10 0.69
N LEU A 96 8.98 5.36 1.04
CA LEU A 96 8.40 5.72 2.34
C LEU A 96 6.88 5.79 2.25
N VAL A 97 6.20 5.32 3.29
CA VAL A 97 4.76 5.19 3.36
C VAL A 97 4.21 6.01 4.53
N GLU A 98 3.37 6.99 4.24
CA GLU A 98 2.67 7.78 5.26
C GLU A 98 1.15 7.57 5.16
N TYR A 99 0.56 7.00 6.21
CA TYR A 99 -0.88 6.86 6.34
C TYR A 99 -1.49 8.17 6.85
N GLN A 100 -2.42 8.74 6.11
CA GLN A 100 -3.12 9.96 6.55
C GLN A 100 -4.13 9.69 7.66
N TRP A 101 -4.54 8.44 7.82
CA TRP A 101 -5.38 7.98 8.92
C TRP A 101 -5.02 6.51 9.22
N LYS A 102 -4.95 6.16 10.50
CA LYS A 102 -4.69 4.78 10.94
C LYS A 102 -5.97 4.23 11.58
N PRO A 103 -6.50 3.08 11.12
CA PRO A 103 -7.66 2.48 11.75
C PRO A 103 -7.36 2.15 13.20
N LYS A 104 -8.24 2.59 14.10
CA LYS A 104 -8.28 2.06 15.46
C LYS A 104 -9.07 0.77 15.40
N ILE A 105 -8.38 -0.35 15.53
CA ILE A 105 -9.07 -1.61 15.81
C ILE A 105 -9.55 -1.51 17.25
N CYS A 106 -10.84 -1.70 17.49
CA CYS A 106 -11.33 -1.88 18.86
C CYS A 106 -10.81 -3.23 19.36
N SER A 107 -10.05 -3.23 20.44
CA SER A 107 -9.85 -4.42 21.25
C SER A 107 -11.00 -4.44 22.27
N GLU A 108 -11.80 -5.52 22.27
CA GLU A 108 -12.78 -5.77 23.33
C GLU A 108 -12.11 -5.96 24.69
#